data_AF-A0A2E3MKL4-F1
#
_entry.id   AF-A0A2E3MKL4-F1
#
_cell.length_a   1.000
_cell.length_b   1.000
_cell.length_c   1.000
_cell.angle_alpha   90.00
_cell.angle_beta   90.00
_cell.angle_gamma   90.00
#
_symmetry.space_group_name_H-M   'P 1'
#
loop_
_entity.id
_entity.type
_entity.pdbx_description
1 polymer ?
#
loop_
_entity_poly.entity_id
_entity_poly.type
_entity_poly.pdbx_seq_one_letter_code
_entity_poly.pdbx_strand_id
1 'polypeptide(L)'
;MKIVSNDTAKEYSNKIEKFKKIEEKLYFEVCHFLSDDKYNLNEFQHIEITSRIKSYSSAEKKLRNQLELTAHDKSSIFDLDDIIGIRISVFPLTLLRNIEKKLDEKFKSWKKEKSCHGRYSVYKYRSNYEKANCEIQLVPMLVGKFWDVEHSVIYKSKLSKNEDLNKSYDVIINALHDYENQVIDVLKYMNNQ
;
A
#
# COMPACT_ATOMS: atom_id res chain seq x y z
N MET A 1 -29.22 12.95 -4.52
CA MET A 1 -28.10 12.01 -4.26
C MET A 1 -28.00 11.09 -5.48
N LYS A 2 -27.06 11.34 -6.42
CA LYS A 2 -26.92 10.47 -7.60
C LYS A 2 -26.23 9.18 -7.14
N ILE A 3 -27.07 8.20 -6.86
CA ILE A 3 -26.68 6.82 -6.59
C ILE A 3 -25.82 6.36 -7.76
N VAL A 4 -24.61 5.90 -7.47
CA VAL A 4 -23.68 5.27 -8.41
C VAL A 4 -24.50 4.34 -9.32
N SER A 5 -24.68 4.72 -10.59
CA SER A 5 -25.63 4.05 -11.48
C SER A 5 -25.01 2.78 -12.08
N ASN A 6 -25.85 1.89 -12.61
CA ASN A 6 -25.40 0.73 -13.40
C ASN A 6 -24.45 1.13 -14.56
N ASP A 7 -24.52 2.39 -15.02
CA ASP A 7 -23.64 2.91 -16.06
C ASP A 7 -22.19 3.01 -15.59
N THR A 8 -21.94 3.29 -14.30
CA THR A 8 -20.59 3.36 -13.74
C THR A 8 -19.93 1.98 -13.66
N ALA A 9 -20.69 0.93 -13.37
CA ALA A 9 -20.20 -0.44 -13.39
C ALA A 9 -19.77 -0.86 -14.82
N LYS A 10 -20.61 -0.55 -15.81
CA LYS A 10 -20.32 -0.80 -17.23
C LYS A 10 -19.10 0.00 -17.71
N GLU A 11 -19.00 1.27 -17.34
CA GLU A 11 -17.84 2.11 -17.67
C GLU A 11 -16.55 1.56 -17.04
N TYR A 12 -16.62 1.08 -15.80
CA TYR A 12 -15.49 0.45 -15.12
C TYR A 12 -15.05 -0.83 -15.85
N SER A 13 -16.00 -1.71 -16.19
CA SER A 13 -15.72 -2.92 -16.98
C SER A 13 -15.07 -2.60 -18.32
N ASN A 14 -15.50 -1.54 -19.00
CA ASN A 14 -14.89 -1.12 -20.27
C ASN A 14 -13.46 -0.59 -20.11
N LYS A 15 -13.10 -0.03 -18.94
CA LYS A 15 -11.77 0.51 -18.67
C LYS A 15 -10.80 -0.51 -18.06
N ILE A 16 -11.26 -1.69 -17.63
CA ILE A 16 -10.44 -2.63 -16.87
C ILE A 16 -9.20 -3.09 -17.62
N GLU A 17 -9.33 -3.38 -18.92
CA GLU A 17 -8.21 -3.82 -19.77
C GLU A 17 -7.17 -2.72 -19.93
N LYS A 18 -7.61 -1.45 -19.97
CA LYS A 18 -6.68 -0.31 -19.97
C LYS A 18 -5.95 -0.21 -18.62
N PHE A 19 -6.66 -0.40 -17.51
CA PHE A 19 -6.04 -0.37 -16.19
C PHE A 19 -5.04 -1.49 -15.97
N LYS A 20 -5.29 -2.70 -16.49
CA LYS A 20 -4.31 -3.81 -16.48
C LYS A 20 -3.01 -3.43 -17.18
N LYS A 21 -3.08 -2.86 -18.38
CA LYS A 21 -1.87 -2.43 -19.10
C LYS A 21 -1.07 -1.36 -18.34
N ILE A 22 -1.75 -0.41 -17.72
CA ILE A 22 -1.11 0.64 -16.92
C ILE A 22 -0.49 0.04 -15.65
N GLU A 23 -1.21 -0.87 -14.99
CA GLU A 23 -0.77 -1.56 -13.79
C GLU A 23 0.45 -2.44 -14.04
N GLU A 24 0.43 -3.26 -15.09
CA GLU A 24 1.58 -4.06 -15.53
C GLU A 24 2.78 -3.17 -15.83
N LYS A 25 2.60 -2.09 -16.60
CA LYS A 25 3.68 -1.15 -16.93
C LYS A 25 4.30 -0.53 -15.67
N LEU A 26 3.47 -0.03 -14.76
CA LEU A 26 3.95 0.58 -13.52
C LEU A 26 4.63 -0.46 -12.62
N TYR A 27 4.07 -1.67 -12.53
CA TYR A 27 4.68 -2.78 -11.78
C TYR A 27 6.05 -3.15 -12.33
N PHE A 28 6.21 -3.28 -13.65
CA PHE A 28 7.50 -3.54 -14.27
C PHE A 28 8.48 -2.39 -14.09
N GLU A 29 8.03 -1.14 -14.18
CA GLU A 29 8.88 0.03 -13.92
C GLU A 29 9.43 0.01 -12.48
N VAL A 30 8.59 -0.31 -11.49
CA VAL A 30 9.00 -0.43 -10.08
C VAL A 30 9.92 -1.64 -9.87
N CYS A 31 9.59 -2.80 -10.46
CA CYS A 31 10.44 -4.00 -10.35
C CYS A 31 11.82 -3.78 -10.97
N HIS A 32 11.88 -3.14 -12.13
CA HIS A 32 13.13 -2.81 -12.79
C HIS A 32 13.92 -1.77 -11.99
N PHE A 33 13.26 -0.73 -11.48
CA PHE A 33 13.91 0.28 -10.64
C PHE A 33 14.55 -0.32 -9.38
N LEU A 34 13.94 -1.36 -8.80
CA LEU A 34 14.42 -2.03 -7.59
C LEU A 34 15.19 -3.32 -7.89
N SER A 35 15.56 -3.60 -9.14
CA SER A 35 16.21 -4.87 -9.50
C SER A 35 17.55 -5.04 -8.79
N ASP A 36 18.35 -3.97 -8.77
CA ASP A 36 19.68 -4.00 -8.16
C ASP A 36 19.58 -4.12 -6.64
N ASP A 37 18.60 -3.47 -6.02
CA ASP A 37 18.31 -3.64 -4.60
C ASP A 37 17.94 -5.08 -4.28
N LYS A 38 17.10 -5.73 -5.12
CA LYS A 38 16.71 -7.14 -4.95
C LYS A 38 17.88 -8.10 -5.17
N TYR A 39 18.79 -7.79 -6.09
CA TYR A 39 19.97 -8.61 -6.37
C TYR A 39 21.01 -8.55 -5.24
N ASN A 40 21.12 -7.40 -4.57
CA ASN A 40 22.11 -7.16 -3.52
C ASN A 40 21.56 -7.35 -2.09
N LEU A 41 20.41 -8.01 -1.92
CA LEU A 41 19.89 -8.34 -0.59
C LEU A 41 20.80 -9.37 0.08
N ASN A 42 21.06 -9.18 1.37
CA ASN A 42 21.60 -10.27 2.18
C ASN A 42 20.49 -11.30 2.50
N GLU A 43 20.88 -12.45 3.06
CA GLU A 43 19.96 -13.57 3.32
C GLU A 43 18.81 -13.24 4.29
N PHE A 44 18.93 -12.16 5.08
CA PHE A 44 17.94 -11.72 6.06
C PHE A 44 17.11 -10.52 5.58
N GLN A 45 17.35 -10.07 4.35
CA GLN A 45 16.66 -8.95 3.73
C GLN A 45 15.67 -9.44 2.69
N HIS A 46 14.51 -8.80 2.65
CA HIS A 46 13.47 -9.15 1.69
C HIS A 46 12.78 -7.91 1.14
N ILE A 47 12.54 -7.94 -0.17
CA ILE A 47 11.68 -6.99 -0.89
C ILE A 47 10.64 -7.79 -1.67
N GLU A 48 9.38 -7.61 -1.31
CA GLU A 48 8.23 -8.16 -2.02
C GLU A 48 7.47 -7.01 -2.70
N ILE A 49 7.21 -7.14 -4.00
CA ILE A 49 6.46 -6.16 -4.77
C ILE A 49 5.20 -6.86 -5.25
N THR A 50 4.06 -6.26 -4.96
CA THR A 50 2.75 -6.73 -5.41
C THR A 50 2.00 -5.60 -6.08
N SER A 51 1.07 -5.95 -6.96
CA SER A 51 0.24 -4.99 -7.68
C SER A 51 -1.21 -5.41 -7.60
N ARG A 52 -2.11 -4.44 -7.70
CA ARG A 52 -3.55 -4.67 -7.73
C ARG A 52 -4.27 -3.57 -8.49
N ILE A 53 -5.37 -3.95 -9.09
CA ILE A 53 -6.42 -3.02 -9.51
C ILE A 53 -7.54 -3.13 -8.48
N LYS A 54 -7.95 -2.00 -7.91
CA LYS A 54 -9.03 -1.98 -6.93
C LYS A 54 -10.34 -2.41 -7.58
N SER A 55 -10.99 -3.45 -7.03
CA SER A 55 -12.29 -3.92 -7.52
C SER A 55 -13.36 -2.82 -7.54
N TYR A 56 -14.30 -2.91 -8.47
CA TYR A 56 -15.45 -1.99 -8.55
C TYR A 56 -16.18 -1.87 -7.21
N SER A 57 -16.49 -3.00 -6.56
CA SER A 57 -17.17 -3.02 -5.25
C SER A 57 -16.41 -2.28 -4.16
N SER A 58 -15.08 -2.41 -4.14
CA SER A 58 -14.23 -1.71 -3.16
C SER A 58 -14.12 -0.21 -3.49
N ALA A 59 -14.05 0.13 -4.78
CA ALA A 59 -14.02 1.52 -5.25
C ALA A 59 -15.33 2.23 -4.91
N GLU A 60 -16.46 1.60 -5.20
CA GLU A 60 -17.79 2.09 -4.89
C GLU A 60 -17.97 2.32 -3.37
N LYS A 61 -17.62 1.32 -2.54
CA LYS A 61 -17.69 1.46 -1.08
C LYS A 61 -16.84 2.63 -0.59
N LYS A 62 -15.61 2.79 -1.12
CA LYS A 62 -14.73 3.91 -0.75
C LYS A 62 -15.33 5.25 -1.15
N LEU A 63 -15.88 5.37 -2.36
CA LEU A 63 -16.53 6.59 -2.84
C LEU A 63 -17.74 6.95 -1.97
N ARG A 64 -18.61 5.99 -1.66
CA ARG A 64 -19.76 6.20 -0.78
C ARG A 64 -19.34 6.74 0.59
N ASN A 65 -18.36 6.09 1.23
CA ASN A 65 -17.84 6.54 2.52
C ASN A 65 -17.26 7.96 2.45
N GLN A 66 -16.57 8.32 1.36
CA GLN A 66 -16.04 9.69 1.19
C GLN A 66 -17.16 10.72 1.02
N LEU A 67 -18.18 10.42 0.22
CA LEU A 67 -19.34 11.29 0.01
C LEU A 67 -20.18 11.48 1.29
N GLU A 68 -20.24 10.47 2.15
CA GLU A 68 -20.94 10.55 3.45
C GLU A 68 -20.16 11.38 4.49
N LEU A 69 -18.82 11.31 4.45
CA LEU A 69 -17.95 11.96 5.44
C LEU A 69 -17.52 13.37 5.04
N THR A 70 -17.58 13.72 3.76
CA THR A 70 -17.06 14.99 3.25
C THR A 70 -17.95 15.54 2.13
N ALA A 71 -18.19 16.85 2.12
CA ALA A 71 -18.79 17.56 0.99
C ALA A 71 -17.78 17.74 -0.17
N HIS A 72 -17.01 16.69 -0.50
CA HIS A 72 -15.84 16.76 -1.39
C HIS A 72 -16.16 16.55 -2.88
N ASP A 73 -15.24 17.06 -3.72
CA ASP A 73 -15.25 17.09 -5.20
C ASP A 73 -15.13 15.74 -5.91
N LYS A 74 -14.87 14.64 -5.19
CA LYS A 74 -14.73 13.30 -5.81
C LYS A 74 -16.12 12.77 -6.14
N SER A 75 -16.50 12.89 -7.40
CA SER A 75 -17.82 12.50 -7.89
C SER A 75 -17.82 11.16 -8.63
N SER A 76 -16.63 10.63 -8.96
CA SER A 76 -16.47 9.38 -9.69
C SER A 76 -15.50 8.41 -9.00
N ILE A 77 -15.72 7.11 -9.21
CA ILE A 77 -14.79 6.07 -8.75
C ILE A 77 -13.41 6.22 -9.40
N PHE A 78 -13.34 6.83 -10.59
CA PHE A 78 -12.07 7.06 -11.29
C PHE A 78 -11.24 8.17 -10.65
N ASP A 79 -11.84 8.99 -9.77
CA ASP A 79 -11.17 10.05 -9.02
C ASP A 79 -10.49 9.53 -7.73
N LEU A 80 -10.67 8.24 -7.41
CA LEU A 80 -9.99 7.62 -6.29
C LEU A 80 -8.49 7.52 -6.57
N ASP A 81 -7.65 7.89 -5.59
CA ASP A 81 -6.20 8.02 -5.81
C ASP A 81 -5.46 6.68 -5.98
N ASP A 82 -6.13 5.58 -5.65
CA ASP A 82 -5.60 4.23 -5.52
C ASP A 82 -6.45 3.23 -6.34
N ILE A 83 -6.76 3.59 -7.59
CA ILE A 83 -7.40 2.68 -8.55
C ILE A 83 -6.42 1.58 -8.95
N ILE A 84 -5.19 1.99 -9.29
CA ILE A 84 -4.05 1.09 -9.48
C ILE A 84 -3.14 1.24 -8.26
N GLY A 85 -2.81 0.13 -7.60
CA GLY A 85 -1.97 0.12 -6.42
C GLY A 85 -0.77 -0.79 -6.59
N ILE A 86 0.43 -0.28 -6.36
CA ILE A 86 1.64 -1.08 -6.18
C ILE A 86 2.01 -1.04 -4.70
N ARG A 87 2.29 -2.19 -4.10
CA ARG A 87 2.79 -2.28 -2.73
C ARG A 87 4.18 -2.90 -2.74
N ILE A 88 5.12 -2.18 -2.15
CA ILE A 88 6.49 -2.59 -1.90
C ILE A 88 6.59 -2.87 -0.40
N SER A 89 6.72 -4.14 -0.05
CA SER A 89 6.89 -4.64 1.31
C SER A 89 8.36 -4.97 1.54
N VAL A 90 8.96 -4.42 2.59
CA VAL A 90 10.40 -4.58 2.84
C VAL A 90 10.72 -5.01 4.26
N PHE A 91 11.78 -5.80 4.40
CA PHE A 91 12.33 -6.23 5.67
C PHE A 91 13.87 -6.22 5.59
N PRO A 92 14.59 -5.78 6.63
CA PRO A 92 14.08 -5.17 7.84
C PRO A 92 13.93 -3.63 7.70
N LEU A 93 13.57 -2.92 8.78
CA LEU A 93 13.34 -1.46 8.83
C LEU A 93 14.50 -0.60 8.30
N THR A 94 15.74 -1.10 8.36
CA THR A 94 16.89 -0.40 7.78
C THR A 94 16.77 -0.32 6.25
N LEU A 95 16.30 -1.40 5.61
CA LEU A 95 16.04 -1.44 4.18
C LEU A 95 14.90 -0.50 3.78
N LEU A 96 13.85 -0.38 4.61
CA LEU A 96 12.75 0.57 4.40
C LEU A 96 13.24 2.00 4.17
N ARG A 97 14.15 2.49 5.01
CA ARG A 97 14.70 3.84 4.89
C ARG A 97 15.54 4.03 3.63
N ASN A 98 16.25 2.98 3.20
CA ASN A 98 17.07 3.04 1.99
C ASN A 98 16.18 3.10 0.73
N ILE A 99 15.16 2.24 0.67
CA ILE A 99 14.21 2.20 -0.45
C ILE A 99 13.37 3.48 -0.49
N GLU A 100 12.97 4.04 0.65
CA GLU A 100 12.23 5.30 0.72
C GLU A 100 12.99 6.45 0.05
N LYS A 101 14.28 6.63 0.37
CA LYS A 101 15.11 7.68 -0.27
C LYS A 101 15.19 7.51 -1.79
N LYS A 102 15.37 6.28 -2.26
CA LYS A 102 15.41 5.96 -3.69
C LYS A 102 14.07 6.28 -4.38
N LEU A 103 12.96 5.92 -3.74
CA LEU A 103 11.62 6.24 -4.24
C LEU A 103 11.35 7.74 -4.25
N ASP A 104 11.83 8.49 -3.26
CA ASP A 104 11.73 9.95 -3.22
C ASP A 104 12.40 10.61 -4.43
N GLU A 105 13.57 10.10 -4.83
CA GLU A 105 14.28 10.61 -6.01
C GLU A 105 13.57 10.24 -7.31
N LYS A 106 13.20 8.95 -7.47
CA LYS A 106 12.58 8.42 -8.68
C LYS A 106 11.16 8.97 -8.91
N PHE A 107 10.38 9.10 -7.85
CA PHE A 107 8.99 9.54 -7.88
C PHE A 107 8.80 10.94 -7.28
N LYS A 108 9.82 11.82 -7.38
CA LYS A 108 9.80 13.18 -6.82
C LYS A 108 8.61 14.05 -7.25
N SER A 109 8.04 13.78 -8.42
CA SER A 109 6.86 14.49 -8.94
C SER A 109 5.53 13.95 -8.41
N TRP A 110 5.54 12.80 -7.75
CA TRP A 110 4.37 12.19 -7.15
C TRP A 110 4.13 12.80 -5.77
N LYS A 111 2.87 12.98 -5.39
CA LYS A 111 2.52 13.45 -4.06
C LYS A 111 2.88 12.38 -3.04
N LYS A 112 3.85 12.68 -2.18
CA LYS A 112 4.24 11.82 -1.05
C LYS A 112 3.40 12.12 0.18
N GLU A 113 2.91 11.07 0.83
CA GLU A 113 2.28 11.12 2.14
C GLU A 113 2.94 10.10 3.06
N LYS A 114 3.17 10.49 4.32
CA LYS A 114 3.70 9.63 5.37
C LYS A 114 2.62 9.43 6.44
N SER A 115 2.39 8.18 6.81
CA SER A 115 1.53 7.80 7.93
C SER A 115 2.29 6.93 8.91
N CYS A 116 1.94 7.04 10.19
CA CYS A 116 2.50 6.19 11.24
C CYS A 116 1.47 5.13 11.66
N HIS A 117 1.92 3.89 11.81
CA HIS A 117 1.13 2.80 12.38
C HIS A 117 1.92 2.23 13.55
N GLY A 118 1.50 2.54 14.77
CA GLY A 118 2.37 2.41 15.94
C GLY A 118 3.71 3.12 15.71
N ARG A 119 4.81 2.39 15.83
CA ARG A 119 6.17 2.89 15.58
C ARG A 119 6.66 2.74 14.14
N TYR A 120 5.89 2.10 13.27
CA TYR A 120 6.23 1.97 11.86
C TYR A 120 5.85 3.21 11.05
N SER A 121 6.71 3.56 10.10
CA SER A 121 6.38 4.52 9.04
C SER A 121 5.92 3.79 7.79
N VAL A 122 4.86 4.29 7.17
CA VAL A 122 4.34 3.85 5.87
C VAL A 122 4.31 5.05 4.95
N TYR A 123 4.78 4.87 3.73
CA TYR A 123 4.85 5.92 2.72
C TYR A 123 3.93 5.61 1.55
N LYS A 124 3.27 6.64 1.03
CA LYS A 124 2.37 6.53 -0.12
C LYS A 124 2.75 7.61 -1.12
N TYR A 125 2.98 7.21 -2.36
CA TYR A 125 3.25 8.09 -3.49
C TYR A 125 2.05 8.03 -4.42
N ARG A 126 1.42 9.17 -4.72
CA ARG A 126 0.21 9.24 -5.54
C ARG A 126 0.40 10.17 -6.72
N SER A 127 -0.06 9.74 -7.89
CA SER A 127 -0.08 10.58 -9.07
C SER A 127 -1.10 10.06 -10.08
N ASN A 128 -1.44 10.92 -11.06
CA ASN A 128 -2.07 10.47 -12.27
C ASN A 128 -0.97 9.96 -13.23
N TYR A 129 -0.94 8.65 -13.45
CA TYR A 129 0.00 7.99 -14.35
C TYR A 129 -0.77 7.41 -15.55
N GLU A 130 -0.41 7.83 -16.76
CA GLU A 130 -1.07 7.41 -18.00
C GLU A 130 -2.61 7.53 -18.02
N LYS A 131 -3.12 8.61 -17.42
CA LYS A 131 -4.57 8.90 -17.29
C LYS A 131 -5.31 7.94 -16.34
N ALA A 132 -4.60 7.31 -15.40
CA ALA A 132 -5.18 6.58 -14.28
C ALA A 132 -4.56 7.06 -12.97
N ASN A 133 -5.35 7.09 -11.90
CA ASN A 133 -4.86 7.43 -10.58
C ASN A 133 -4.19 6.21 -9.95
N CYS A 134 -2.92 6.39 -9.61
CA CYS A 134 -2.03 5.33 -9.14
C CYS A 134 -1.46 5.66 -7.75
N GLU A 135 -1.30 4.64 -6.93
CA GLU A 135 -0.66 4.71 -5.63
C GLU A 135 0.47 3.68 -5.54
N ILE A 136 1.66 4.11 -5.14
CA ILE A 136 2.75 3.23 -4.70
C ILE A 136 2.84 3.32 -3.18
N GLN A 137 2.71 2.19 -2.49
CA GLN A 137 2.86 2.08 -1.05
C GLN A 137 4.20 1.43 -0.73
N LEU A 138 5.00 2.05 0.14
CA LEU A 138 6.16 1.43 0.76
C LEU A 138 5.83 1.12 2.22
N VAL A 139 5.84 -0.17 2.57
CA VAL A 139 5.41 -0.68 3.87
C VAL A 139 6.46 -1.62 4.48
N PRO A 140 6.59 -1.65 5.81
CA PRO A 140 7.28 -2.74 6.49
C PRO A 140 6.59 -4.07 6.20
N MET A 141 7.36 -5.11 5.91
CA MET A 141 6.82 -6.40 5.46
C MET A 141 5.92 -7.05 6.50
N LEU A 142 6.32 -7.04 7.78
CA LEU A 142 5.52 -7.65 8.86
C LEU A 142 4.15 -6.98 9.00
N VAL A 143 4.12 -5.65 8.89
CA VAL A 143 2.87 -4.88 8.88
C VAL A 143 2.03 -5.23 7.64
N GLY A 144 2.65 -5.31 6.47
CA GLY A 144 1.98 -5.71 5.24
C GLY A 144 1.32 -7.09 5.34
N LYS A 145 2.05 -8.10 5.83
CA LYS A 145 1.53 -9.45 6.03
C LYS A 145 0.40 -9.50 7.07
N PHE A 146 0.54 -8.76 8.16
CA PHE A 146 -0.53 -8.63 9.15
C PHE A 146 -1.80 -8.02 8.53
N TRP A 147 -1.65 -6.96 7.72
CA TRP A 147 -2.77 -6.35 7.01
C TRP A 147 -3.45 -7.27 6.01
N ASP A 148 -2.72 -8.15 5.34
CA ASP A 148 -3.33 -9.10 4.41
C ASP A 148 -4.28 -10.08 5.14
N VAL A 149 -3.90 -10.51 6.35
CA VAL A 149 -4.75 -11.32 7.24
C VAL A 149 -5.91 -10.48 7.81
N GLU A 150 -5.62 -9.30 8.35
CA GLU A 150 -6.61 -8.39 8.92
C GLU A 150 -7.68 -8.01 7.88
N HIS A 151 -7.28 -7.67 6.66
CA HIS A 151 -8.23 -7.29 5.61
C HIS A 151 -9.08 -8.45 5.09
N SER A 152 -8.53 -9.67 5.08
CA SER A 152 -9.26 -10.84 4.62
C SER A 152 -10.29 -11.33 5.65
N VAL A 153 -9.99 -11.20 6.95
CA VAL A 153 -10.84 -11.71 8.04
C VAL A 153 -11.72 -10.62 8.65
N ILE A 154 -11.16 -9.45 8.95
CA ILE A 154 -11.77 -8.42 9.80
C ILE A 154 -12.43 -7.33 8.97
N TYR A 155 -11.72 -6.75 7.99
CA TYR A 155 -12.20 -5.55 7.26
C TYR A 155 -13.50 -5.77 6.46
N LYS A 156 -13.78 -7.00 6.03
CA LYS A 156 -15.03 -7.37 5.35
C LYS A 156 -16.14 -7.82 6.31
N SER A 157 -15.89 -7.84 7.61
CA SER A 157 -16.81 -8.32 8.63
C SER A 157 -17.35 -7.18 9.52
N LYS A 158 -18.39 -7.48 10.31
CA LYS A 158 -18.91 -6.59 11.35
C LYS A 158 -17.90 -6.33 12.49
N LEU A 159 -16.80 -7.11 12.55
CA LEU A 159 -15.76 -7.01 13.58
C LEU A 159 -14.93 -5.74 13.47
N SER A 160 -14.93 -5.08 12.31
CA SER A 160 -14.23 -3.79 12.08
C SER A 160 -14.68 -2.65 13.02
N LYS A 161 -15.81 -2.79 13.73
CA LYS A 161 -16.30 -1.82 14.71
C LYS A 161 -16.06 -2.23 16.17
N ASN A 162 -15.35 -3.33 16.41
CA ASN A 162 -15.10 -3.82 17.76
C ASN A 162 -13.89 -3.07 18.38
N GLU A 163 -14.12 -2.40 19.50
CA GLU A 163 -13.10 -1.59 20.18
C GLU A 163 -11.94 -2.41 20.75
N ASP A 164 -12.18 -3.65 21.18
CA ASP A 164 -11.13 -4.51 21.75
C ASP A 164 -10.18 -5.03 20.68
N LEU A 165 -10.69 -5.29 19.46
CA LEU A 165 -9.85 -5.59 18.31
C LEU A 165 -8.99 -4.39 17.91
N ASN A 166 -9.54 -3.17 17.98
CA ASN A 166 -8.77 -1.95 17.73
C ASN A 166 -7.67 -1.74 18.77
N LYS A 167 -7.91 -2.03 20.05
CA LYS A 167 -6.86 -2.00 21.09
C LYS A 167 -5.78 -3.06 20.83
N SER A 168 -6.19 -4.25 20.41
CA SER A 168 -5.26 -5.35 20.10
C SER A 168 -4.39 -5.04 18.89
N TYR A 169 -4.90 -4.27 17.92
CA TYR A 169 -4.17 -3.84 16.73
C TYR A 169 -2.86 -3.12 17.10
N ASP A 170 -2.92 -2.10 17.96
CA ASP A 170 -1.73 -1.32 18.33
C ASP A 170 -0.70 -2.16 19.10
N VAL A 171 -1.18 -3.08 19.95
CA VAL A 171 -0.31 -4.03 20.68
C VAL A 171 0.44 -4.92 19.69
N ILE A 172 -0.26 -5.50 18.71
CA ILE A 172 0.34 -6.38 17.70
C ILE A 172 1.36 -5.61 16.86
N ILE A 173 0.98 -4.44 16.34
CA ILE A 173 1.88 -3.62 15.51
C ILE A 173 3.16 -3.25 16.28
N ASN A 174 3.04 -2.91 17.57
CA ASN A 174 4.21 -2.62 18.39
C ASN A 174 5.07 -3.87 18.66
N ALA A 175 4.46 -5.03 18.89
CA ALA A 175 5.19 -6.28 19.06
C ALA A 175 5.98 -6.68 17.81
N LEU A 176 5.38 -6.51 16.61
CA LEU A 176 6.09 -6.72 15.33
C LEU A 176 7.31 -5.80 15.20
N HIS A 177 7.14 -4.53 15.60
CA HIS A 177 8.24 -3.55 15.59
C HIS A 177 9.37 -3.95 16.53
N ASP A 178 9.06 -4.41 17.75
CA ASP A 178 10.09 -4.85 18.70
C ASP A 178 10.83 -6.08 18.18
N TYR A 179 10.10 -7.07 17.65
CA TYR A 179 10.69 -8.25 17.04
C TYR A 179 11.65 -7.88 15.90
N GLU A 180 11.25 -6.98 14.99
CA GLU A 180 12.09 -6.57 13.86
C GLU A 180 13.36 -5.83 14.32
N ASN A 181 13.30 -5.02 15.39
CA ASN A 181 14.50 -4.40 15.95
C ASN A 181 15.44 -5.42 16.60
N GLN A 182 14.90 -6.42 17.30
CA GLN A 182 15.72 -7.50 17.85
C GLN A 182 16.46 -8.25 16.73
N VAL A 183 15.78 -8.52 15.62
CA VAL A 183 16.45 -9.11 14.43
C VAL A 183 17.55 -8.19 13.93
N ILE A 184 17.29 -6.89 13.77
CA ILE A 184 18.31 -5.93 13.34
C ILE A 184 19.54 -5.93 14.26
N ASP A 185 19.34 -5.99 15.58
CA ASP A 185 20.43 -5.97 16.53
C ASP A 185 21.26 -7.26 16.50
N VAL A 186 20.62 -8.42 16.32
CA VAL A 186 21.31 -9.69 16.07
C VAL A 186 22.14 -9.62 14.78
N LEU A 187 21.59 -9.07 13.70
CA LEU A 187 22.31 -8.92 12.43
C LEU A 187 23.52 -7.99 12.54
N LYS A 188 23.43 -6.91 13.31
CA LYS A 188 24.58 -6.03 13.59
C LYS A 188 25.67 -6.77 14.35
N TYR A 189 25.29 -7.61 15.32
CA TYR A 189 26.25 -8.40 16.09
C TYR A 189 27.00 -9.39 15.20
N MET A 190 26.28 -10.11 14.33
CA MET A 190 26.88 -11.08 13.41
C MET A 190 27.86 -10.45 12.40
N ASN A 191 27.59 -9.22 11.94
CA ASN A 191 28.46 -8.53 10.97
C ASN A 191 29.70 -7.86 11.59
N ASN A 192 29.81 -7.80 12.92
CA ASN A 192 30.96 -7.24 13.63
C ASN A 192 31.90 -8.33 14.19
N GLN A 193 31.65 -9.60 13.86
CA GLN A 193 32.52 -10.76 14.15
C GLN A 193 33.27 -11.18 12.89
#